data_AF-F8F3Z5-F1
#
_entry.id   AF-F8F3Z5-F1
#
_cell.length_a   1.000
_cell.length_b   1.000
_cell.length_c   1.000
_cell.angle_alpha   90.00
_cell.angle_beta   90.00
_cell.angle_gamma   90.00
#
_symmetry.space_group_name_H-M   'P 1'
#
loop_
_entity.id
_entity.type
_entity.pdbx_description
1 polymer ?
#
loop_
_entity_poly.entity_id
_entity_poly.type
_entity_poly.pdbx_seq_one_letter_code
_entity_poly.pdbx_strand_id
1 'polypeptide(L)'
;MAVFKAVNLLDSIVPISRFNKGEANKIFKEVKTKGIKIVVKNNAPECVLISPKEYQEMMEKYEDALLLLEANKRLSQKVDYISHEDILKDMNISEDDLKEIDVDLE
;
A
#
# COMPACT_ATOMS: atom_id res chain seq x y z
N MET A 1 3.06 -15.48 -8.99
CA MET A 1 2.77 -15.68 -7.56
C MET A 1 4.02 -15.36 -6.77
N ALA A 2 4.13 -14.14 -6.24
CA ALA A 2 5.19 -13.84 -5.30
C ALA A 2 4.85 -14.58 -4.00
N VAL A 3 5.55 -15.69 -3.78
CA VAL A 3 5.61 -16.38 -2.50
C VAL A 3 5.87 -15.31 -1.45
N PHE A 4 4.94 -15.13 -0.50
CA PHE A 4 5.21 -14.44 0.76
C PHE A 4 6.55 -15.01 1.21
N LYS A 5 7.64 -14.24 1.10
CA LYS A 5 8.95 -14.69 1.56
C LYS A 5 8.68 -15.04 3.01
N ALA A 6 8.63 -16.34 3.32
CA ALA A 6 8.15 -16.81 4.61
C ALA A 6 8.98 -16.04 5.61
N VAL A 7 8.35 -15.06 6.25
CA VAL A 7 9.00 -14.30 7.31
C VAL A 7 9.41 -15.39 8.25
N ASN A 8 10.72 -15.60 8.40
CA ASN A 8 11.19 -16.63 9.32
C ASN A 8 10.67 -16.16 10.68
N LEU A 9 9.54 -16.72 11.10
CA LEU A 9 8.63 -16.06 12.04
C LEU A 9 9.36 -15.82 13.36
N LEU A 10 10.23 -16.77 13.70
CA LEU A 10 11.15 -16.73 14.82
C LEU A 10 12.15 -15.57 14.74
N ASP A 11 12.72 -15.26 13.56
CA ASP A 11 13.66 -14.15 13.36
C ASP A 11 12.96 -12.78 13.32
N SER A 12 11.64 -12.77 13.20
CA SER A 12 10.84 -11.54 13.20
C SER A 12 10.34 -11.14 14.58
N ILE A 13 10.34 -12.05 15.55
CA ILE A 13 9.80 -11.77 16.89
C ILE A 13 10.78 -10.92 17.71
N VAL A 14 10.26 -9.85 18.30
CA VAL A 14 10.98 -8.94 19.19
C VAL A 14 10.22 -8.85 20.52
N PRO A 15 10.75 -9.41 21.62
CA PRO A 15 10.13 -9.22 22.93
C PRO A 15 10.13 -7.74 23.32
N ILE A 16 9.02 -7.24 23.88
CA ILE A 16 8.89 -5.83 24.30
C ILE A 16 9.97 -5.43 25.33
N SER A 17 10.51 -6.39 26.07
CA SER A 17 11.61 -6.16 27.02
C SER A 17 12.89 -5.63 26.37
N ARG A 18 13.13 -5.86 25.08
CA ARG A 18 14.29 -5.26 24.36
C ARG A 18 14.14 -3.74 24.24
N PHE A 19 12.93 -3.21 24.06
CA PHE A 19 12.68 -1.77 24.08
C PHE A 19 12.98 -1.19 25.46
N ASN A 20 12.52 -1.85 26.52
CA ASN A 20 12.76 -1.43 27.90
C ASN A 20 14.24 -1.44 28.29
N LYS A 21 15.07 -2.25 27.61
CA LYS A 21 16.54 -2.29 27.78
C LYS A 21 17.30 -1.25 26.95
N GLY A 22 16.60 -0.37 26.22
CA GLY A 22 17.22 0.66 25.40
C GLY A 22 17.73 0.18 24.04
N GLU A 23 17.30 -1.00 23.55
CA GLU A 23 17.76 -1.53 22.26
C GLU A 23 17.02 -0.95 21.02
N ALA A 24 16.24 0.12 21.17
CA ALA A 24 15.38 0.67 20.12
C ALA A 24 16.12 0.90 18.78
N ASN A 25 17.29 1.55 18.82
CA ASN A 25 18.10 1.80 17.63
C ASN A 25 18.54 0.51 16.91
N LYS A 26 18.86 -0.54 17.67
CA LYS A 26 19.24 -1.84 17.10
C LYS A 26 18.04 -2.51 16.44
N ILE A 27 16.87 -2.45 17.08
CA ILE A 27 15.61 -2.98 16.54
C ILE A 27 15.25 -2.26 15.23
N PHE A 28 15.33 -0.92 15.18
CA PHE A 28 15.04 -0.18 13.95
C PHE A 28 16.03 -0.50 12.82
N LYS A 29 17.32 -0.72 13.14
CA LYS A 29 18.29 -1.20 12.16
C LYS A 29 17.96 -2.60 11.65
N GLU A 30 17.52 -3.49 12.53
CA GLU A 30 17.02 -4.82 12.16
C GLU A 30 15.78 -4.72 11.25
N VAL A 31 14.83 -3.81 11.53
CA VAL A 31 13.66 -3.57 10.64
C VAL A 31 14.11 -3.13 9.26
N LYS A 32 15.01 -2.13 9.18
CA LYS A 32 15.51 -1.60 7.91
C LYS A 32 16.28 -2.62 7.05
N THR A 33 16.92 -3.61 7.68
CA THR A 33 17.84 -4.54 6.98
C THR A 33 17.29 -5.94 6.80
N LYS A 34 16.46 -6.40 7.74
CA LYS A 34 15.90 -7.75 7.78
C LYS A 34 14.38 -7.76 7.55
N GLY A 35 13.77 -6.60 7.31
CA GLY A 35 12.35 -6.42 7.08
C GLY A 35 11.53 -6.47 8.37
N ILE A 36 10.25 -6.80 8.20
CA ILE A 36 9.20 -6.71 9.23
C ILE A 36 9.59 -7.42 10.55
N LYS A 37 9.24 -6.79 11.68
CA LYS A 37 9.35 -7.35 13.03
C LYS A 37 8.00 -7.36 13.74
N ILE A 38 7.74 -8.39 14.53
CA ILE A 38 6.54 -8.55 15.36
C ILE A 38 6.94 -8.37 16.82
N VAL A 39 6.42 -7.33 17.46
CA VAL A 39 6.65 -7.08 18.89
C VAL A 39 5.68 -7.93 19.71
N VAL A 40 6.21 -8.63 20.70
CA VAL A 40 5.45 -9.54 21.57
C VAL A 40 5.52 -9.07 23.03
N LYS A 41 4.38 -9.06 23.71
CA LYS A 41 4.23 -8.77 25.14
C LYS A 41 3.39 -9.88 25.77
N ASN A 42 3.85 -10.46 26.88
CA ASN A 42 3.15 -11.57 27.56
C ASN A 42 2.78 -12.74 26.62
N ASN A 43 3.69 -13.11 25.71
CA ASN A 43 3.51 -14.15 24.68
C ASN A 43 2.40 -13.85 23.64
N ALA A 44 1.86 -12.64 23.62
CA ALA A 44 0.90 -12.18 22.61
C ALA A 44 1.53 -11.14 21.67
N PRO A 45 1.29 -11.20 20.35
CA PRO A 45 1.65 -10.13 19.42
C PRO A 45 0.94 -8.82 19.79
N GLU A 46 1.70 -7.74 19.90
CA GLU A 46 1.18 -6.41 20.28
C GLU A 46 1.27 -5.42 19.12
N CYS A 47 2.34 -5.48 18.32
CA CYS A 47 2.62 -4.50 17.28
C CYS A 47 3.46 -5.11 16.16
N VAL A 48 3.34 -4.58 14.94
CA VAL A 48 4.20 -4.89 13.81
C VAL A 48 5.01 -3.65 13.46
N LEU A 49 6.32 -3.82 13.32
CA LEU A 49 7.25 -2.79 12.88
C LEU A 49 7.66 -3.06 11.44
N ILE A 50 7.51 -2.04 10.61
CA ILE A 50 7.82 -2.06 9.18
C ILE A 50 8.57 -0.77 8.84
N SER A 51 9.48 -0.82 7.88
CA SER A 51 10.14 0.41 7.41
C SER A 51 9.13 1.27 6.63
N PRO A 52 9.24 2.62 6.66
CA PRO A 52 8.33 3.49 5.90
C PRO A 52 8.29 3.15 4.41
N LYS A 53 9.44 2.82 3.81
CA LYS A 53 9.55 2.41 2.41
C LYS A 53 8.74 1.14 2.12
N GLU A 54 8.92 0.09 2.91
CA GLU A 54 8.16 -1.15 2.72
C GLU A 54 6.66 -0.95 2.95
N TYR A 55 6.27 -0.07 3.87
CA TYR A 55 4.87 0.29 4.08
C TYR A 55 4.27 0.98 2.85
N GLN A 56 4.98 1.94 2.25
CA GLN A 56 4.54 2.63 1.03
C GLN A 56 4.38 1.64 -0.14
N GLU A 57 5.40 0.81 -0.40
CA GLU A 57 5.32 -0.21 -1.46
C GLU A 57 4.19 -1.22 -1.23
N MET A 58 3.84 -1.51 0.03
CA MET A 58 2.71 -2.38 0.36
C MET A 58 1.37 -1.70 0.06
N MET A 59 1.25 -0.40 0.37
CA MET A 59 0.05 0.38 0.09
C MET A 59 -0.18 0.55 -1.41
N GLU A 60 0.86 0.88 -2.17
CA GLU A 60 0.80 0.99 -3.64
C GLU A 60 0.29 -0.32 -4.26
N LYS A 61 0.87 -1.47 -3.87
CA LYS A 61 0.41 -2.78 -4.37
C LYS A 61 -1.02 -3.12 -3.97
N TYR A 62 -1.46 -2.65 -2.81
CA TYR A 62 -2.84 -2.84 -2.37
C TYR A 62 -3.81 -2.03 -3.23
N GLU A 63 -3.47 -0.77 -3.52
CA GLU A 63 -4.25 0.09 -4.42
C GLU A 63 -4.30 -0.50 -5.83
N ASP A 64 -3.18 -0.93 -6.39
CA ASP A 64 -3.11 -1.62 -7.68
C ASP A 64 -4.00 -2.86 -7.73
N ALA A 65 -4.03 -3.65 -6.64
CA ALA A 65 -4.88 -4.83 -6.56
C ALA A 65 -6.37 -4.49 -6.55
N LEU A 66 -6.76 -3.40 -5.88
CA LEU A 66 -8.14 -2.89 -5.90
C LEU A 66 -8.53 -2.41 -7.31
N LEU A 67 -7.64 -1.66 -7.97
CA LEU A 67 -7.85 -1.21 -9.34
C LEU A 67 -7.99 -2.38 -10.32
N LEU A 68 -7.14 -3.40 -10.17
CA LEU A 68 -7.22 -4.62 -10.98
C LEU A 68 -8.54 -5.36 -10.76
N LEU A 69 -9.01 -5.44 -9.51
CA LEU A 69 -10.28 -6.08 -9.19
C LEU A 69 -11.46 -5.33 -9.83
N GLU A 70 -11.46 -4.00 -9.75
CA GLU A 70 -12.49 -3.16 -10.37
C GLU A 70 -12.44 -3.24 -11.90
N ALA A 71 -11.26 -3.24 -12.51
CA ALA A 71 -11.10 -3.44 -13.94
C ALA A 71 -11.66 -4.80 -14.40
N ASN A 72 -11.33 -5.88 -13.68
CA ASN A 72 -11.88 -7.21 -13.96
C ASN A 72 -13.39 -7.26 -13.81
N LYS A 73 -13.95 -6.60 -12.79
CA LYS A 73 -15.40 -6.48 -12.61
C LYS A 73 -16.05 -5.81 -13.82
N ARG A 74 -15.51 -4.69 -14.29
CA ARG A 74 -16.01 -3.96 -15.49
C ARG A 74 -15.93 -4.82 -16.75
N LEU A 75 -14.83 -5.53 -16.95
CA LEU A 75 -14.64 -6.44 -18.10
C LEU A 75 -15.58 -7.66 -18.07
N SER A 76 -15.93 -8.14 -16.88
CA SER A 76 -16.84 -9.28 -16.70
C SER A 76 -18.31 -8.94 -16.97
N GLN A 77 -18.66 -7.66 -16.93
CA GLN A 77 -20.02 -7.18 -17.13
C GLN A 77 -20.16 -6.61 -18.54
N LYS A 78 -21.31 -6.84 -19.17
CA LYS A 78 -21.65 -6.17 -20.42
C LYS A 78 -22.18 -4.78 -20.05
N VAL A 79 -21.27 -3.81 -19.95
CA VAL A 79 -21.59 -2.42 -19.61
C VAL A 79 -21.63 -1.57 -20.87
N ASP A 80 -22.53 -0.59 -20.88
CA ASP A 80 -22.54 0.44 -21.91
C ASP A 80 -21.43 1.45 -21.62
N TYR A 81 -20.78 1.92 -22.69
CA TYR A 81 -19.73 2.93 -22.58
C TYR A 81 -20.36 4.32 -22.64
N ILE A 82 -19.79 5.25 -21.87
CA ILE A 82 -20.16 6.66 -21.92
C ILE A 82 -19.05 7.37 -22.72
N SER A 83 -19.43 8.23 -23.65
CA SER A 83 -18.45 8.99 -24.43
C SER A 83 -17.84 10.11 -23.60
N HIS A 84 -16.67 10.60 -24.00
CA HIS A 84 -16.04 11.75 -23.35
C HIS A 84 -16.93 13.00 -23.41
N GLU A 85 -17.57 13.25 -24.55
CA GLU A 85 -18.48 14.39 -24.77
C GLU A 85 -19.68 14.34 -23.81
N ASP A 86 -20.26 13.15 -23.61
CA ASP A 86 -21.40 12.96 -22.69
C ASP A 86 -20.98 13.26 -21.25
N ILE A 87 -19.79 12.82 -20.82
CA ILE A 87 -19.26 13.10 -19.47
C ILE A 87 -19.04 14.60 -19.26
N LEU A 88 -18.42 15.29 -20.23
CA LEU A 88 -18.18 16.73 -20.14
C LEU A 88 -19.49 17.51 -20.03
N LYS A 89 -20.49 17.13 -20.82
CA LYS A 89 -21.82 17.71 -20.77
C LYS A 89 -22.50 17.47 -19.42
N ASP A 90 -22.43 16.25 -18.89
CA ASP A 90 -23.00 15.90 -17.57
C ASP A 90 -22.32 16.65 -16.42
N MET A 91 -21.01 16.91 -16.54
CA MET A 91 -20.23 17.68 -15.57
C MET A 91 -20.32 19.20 -15.79
N ASN A 92 -21.01 19.64 -16.85
CA ASN A 92 -21.11 21.04 -17.25
C ASN A 92 -19.74 21.72 -17.46
N ILE A 93 -18.82 20.98 -18.09
CA ILE A 93 -17.48 21.39 -18.47
C ILE A 93 -17.44 21.58 -20.00
N SER A 94 -16.95 22.72 -20.45
CA SER A 94 -16.71 22.99 -21.88
C SER A 94 -15.28 22.62 -22.28
N GLU A 95 -15.03 22.40 -23.57
CA GLU A 95 -13.67 22.15 -24.06
C GLU A 95 -12.72 23.33 -23.79
N ASP A 96 -13.23 24.56 -23.76
CA ASP A 96 -12.42 25.75 -23.46
C ASP A 96 -11.92 25.74 -22.01
N ASP A 97 -12.72 25.22 -21.07
CA ASP A 97 -12.32 25.06 -19.66
C ASP A 97 -11.11 24.11 -19.50
N LEU A 98 -10.90 23.20 -20.46
CA LEU A 98 -9.78 22.25 -20.44
C LEU A 98 -8.50 22.82 -21.05
N LYS A 99 -8.61 23.80 -21.96
CA LYS A 99 -7.44 24.37 -22.67
C LYS A 99 -6.52 25.17 -21.76
N GLU A 100 -7.03 25.71 -20.66
CA GLU A 100 -6.26 26.48 -19.68
C GLU A 100 -5.57 25.58 -18.63
N ILE A 101 -5.86 24.28 -18.63
CA ILE A 101 -5.29 23.32 -17.68
C ILE A 101 -4.04 22.71 -18.31
N ASP A 102 -2.87 23.16 -17.86
CA ASP A 102 -1.61 22.50 -18.15
C ASP A 102 -1.49 21.25 -17.26
N VAL A 103 -1.46 20.07 -17.88
CA VAL A 103 -1.33 18.79 -17.18
C VAL A 103 0.09 18.29 -17.38
N ASP A 104 0.92 18.43 -16.35
CA ASP A 104 2.21 17.74 -16.30
C ASP A 104 1.95 16.24 -16.15
N LEU A 105 2.14 15.49 -17.23
CA LEU A 105 2.14 14.04 -17.22
C LEU A 105 3.56 13.56 -16.89
N GLU A 106 3.78 13.16 -15.63
CA GLU A 106 5.00 12.47 -15.19
C GLU A 106 5.08 11.02 -15.70
#